data_AF-R5VR77-F1
#
_entry.id   AF-R5VR77-F1
#
_cell.length_a   1.000
_cell.length_b   1.000
_cell.length_c   1.000
_cell.angle_alpha   90.00
_cell.angle_beta   90.00
_cell.angle_gamma   90.00
#
_symmetry.space_group_name_H-M   'P 1'
#
loop_
_entity.id
_entity.type
_entity.pdbx_description
1 polymer ?
#
loop_
_entity_poly.entity_id
_entity_poly.type
_entity_poly.pdbx_seq_one_letter_code
_entity_poly.pdbx_strand_id
1 'polypeptide(L)'
;MILDKTVLESSFKIQCNCIAQYGKEYIRVKLLMANHDLLHDMVQEKENIYSLVDIKNDISISYCENYITYIDNILNSMECEYSRIIQNEFFSKKDHSWWYGVYSKSTFYRLKRKAVAEFLQYVV
;
A
#
# COMPACT_ATOMS: atom_id res chain seq x y z
N MET A 1 -5.73 -9.98 -10.66
CA MET A 1 -5.37 -9.57 -12.04
C MET A 1 -3.88 -9.85 -12.19
N ILE A 2 -3.53 -10.92 -12.91
CA ILE A 2 -2.11 -11.23 -13.18
C ILE A 2 -1.70 -10.30 -14.33
N LEU A 3 -0.94 -9.26 -14.02
CA LEU A 3 -0.38 -8.35 -15.03
C LEU A 3 0.80 -9.05 -15.70
N ASP A 4 0.72 -9.26 -17.01
CA ASP A 4 1.81 -9.78 -17.83
C ASP A 4 3.04 -8.85 -17.72
N LYS A 5 4.22 -9.43 -17.48
CA LYS A 5 5.49 -8.73 -17.36
C LYS A 5 5.79 -7.84 -18.57
N THR A 6 5.40 -8.28 -19.77
CA THR A 6 5.55 -7.52 -21.02
C THR A 6 4.69 -6.25 -21.05
N VAL A 7 3.52 -6.27 -20.42
CA VAL A 7 2.62 -5.10 -20.31
C VAL A 7 3.17 -4.09 -19.30
N LEU A 8 3.79 -4.55 -18.21
CA LEU A 8 4.45 -3.69 -17.23
C LEU A 8 5.70 -2.98 -17.79
N GLU A 9 6.44 -3.62 -18.69
CA GLU A 9 7.61 -3.02 -19.34
C GLU A 9 7.24 -1.95 -20.37
N SER A 10 6.00 -1.93 -20.85
CA SER A 10 5.56 -1.03 -21.93
C SER A 10 5.45 0.45 -21.54
N SER A 11 5.27 0.79 -20.26
CA SER A 11 5.17 2.19 -19.83
C SER A 11 5.38 2.40 -18.33
N PHE A 12 6.16 3.42 -17.97
CA PHE A 12 6.30 3.88 -16.59
C PHE A 12 4.96 4.26 -15.93
N LYS A 13 3.99 4.73 -16.72
CA LYS A 13 2.64 5.04 -16.22
C LYS A 13 1.91 3.76 -15.77
N ILE A 14 2.04 2.67 -16.51
CA ILE A 14 1.43 1.38 -16.17
C ILE A 14 2.07 0.81 -14.91
N GLN A 15 3.40 0.89 -14.80
CA GLN A 15 4.14 0.51 -13.59
C GLN A 15 3.65 1.27 -12.36
N CYS A 16 3.55 2.60 -12.46
CA CYS A 16 3.00 3.42 -11.38
C CYS A 16 1.56 3.04 -11.03
N ASN A 17 0.71 2.78 -12.04
CA ASN A 17 -0.67 2.36 -11.82
C ASN A 17 -0.75 1.01 -11.12
N CYS A 18 0.13 0.06 -11.45
CA CYS A 18 0.22 -1.23 -10.78
C CYS A 18 0.53 -1.07 -9.29
N ILE A 19 1.61 -0.34 -8.96
CA ILE A 19 1.99 -0.08 -7.56
C ILE A 19 0.89 0.70 -6.84
N ALA A 20 0.21 1.63 -7.50
CA ALA A 20 -0.91 2.35 -6.91
C ALA A 20 -2.09 1.44 -6.53
N GLN A 21 -2.29 0.30 -7.21
CA GLN A 21 -3.30 -0.68 -6.77
C GLN A 21 -2.88 -1.37 -5.47
N TYR A 22 -1.61 -1.75 -5.34
CA TYR A 22 -1.07 -2.29 -4.08
C TYR A 22 -1.22 -1.26 -2.95
N GLY A 23 -0.89 0.00 -3.21
CA GLY A 23 -1.04 1.09 -2.23
C GLY A 23 -2.49 1.32 -1.79
N LYS A 24 -3.44 1.30 -2.73
CA LYS A 24 -4.87 1.42 -2.41
C LYS A 24 -5.38 0.27 -1.56
N GLU A 25 -5.04 -0.96 -1.91
CA GLU A 25 -5.44 -2.12 -1.14
C GLU A 25 -4.79 -2.12 0.24
N TYR A 26 -3.51 -1.76 0.34
CA TYR A 26 -2.80 -1.60 1.61
C TYR A 26 -3.50 -0.60 2.55
N ILE A 27 -3.85 0.58 2.04
CA ILE A 27 -4.60 1.58 2.82
C ILE A 27 -5.98 1.03 3.22
N ARG A 28 -6.67 0.34 2.31
CA ARG A 28 -7.98 -0.26 2.56
C ARG A 28 -7.90 -1.31 3.67
N VAL A 29 -6.98 -2.26 3.62
CA VAL A 29 -6.86 -3.31 4.64
C VAL A 29 -6.43 -2.74 6.00
N LYS A 30 -5.59 -1.70 6.03
CA LYS A 30 -5.26 -0.98 7.27
C LYS A 30 -6.48 -0.31 7.89
N LEU A 31 -7.34 0.30 7.08
CA LEU A 31 -8.60 0.90 7.56
C LEU A 31 -9.58 -0.17 8.06
N LEU A 32 -9.66 -1.32 7.38
CA LEU A 32 -10.49 -2.45 7.83
C LEU A 32 -10.03 -2.98 9.19
N MET A 33 -8.72 -3.17 9.37
CA MET A 33 -8.16 -3.61 10.65
C MET A 33 -8.40 -2.61 11.77
N ALA A 34 -8.11 -1.31 11.53
CA ALA A 34 -8.34 -0.29 12.54
C ALA A 34 -9.82 -0.22 12.98
N ASN A 35 -10.76 -0.37 12.03
CA ASN A 35 -12.18 -0.41 12.36
C ASN A 35 -12.59 -1.69 13.11
N HIS A 36 -11.97 -2.84 12.78
CA HIS A 36 -12.19 -4.08 13.50
C HIS A 36 -11.74 -3.96 14.96
N ASP A 37 -10.54 -3.41 15.20
CA ASP A 37 -10.00 -3.21 16.54
C ASP A 37 -10.87 -2.26 17.37
N LEU A 38 -11.30 -1.14 16.78
CA LEU A 38 -12.24 -0.21 17.43
C LEU A 38 -13.57 -0.87 17.80
N LEU A 39 -14.14 -1.69 16.91
CA LEU A 39 -15.38 -2.41 17.20
C LEU A 39 -15.17 -3.46 18.31
N HIS A 40 -14.05 -4.17 18.31
CA HIS A 40 -13.73 -5.15 19.35
C HIS A 40 -13.57 -4.48 20.71
N ASP A 41 -12.86 -3.35 20.79
CA ASP A 41 -12.70 -2.57 22.03
C ASP A 41 -14.05 -2.05 22.55
N MET A 42 -14.91 -1.55 21.65
CA MET A 42 -16.26 -1.10 22.00
C MET A 42 -17.19 -2.25 22.46
N VAL A 43 -17.01 -3.46 21.91
CA VAL A 43 -17.79 -4.66 22.30
C VAL A 43 -17.30 -5.24 23.63
N GLN A 44 -16.00 -5.17 23.93
CA GLN A 44 -15.49 -5.52 25.25
C GLN A 44 -16.02 -4.57 26.34
N GLU A 45 -16.31 -3.32 26.01
CA GLU A 45 -16.89 -2.34 26.95
C GLU A 45 -18.41 -2.44 27.11
N LYS A 46 -19.14 -3.14 26.23
CA LYS A 46 -20.60 -3.31 26.32
C LYS A 46 -21.04 -4.70 25.87
N GLU A 47 -21.45 -5.54 26.82
CA GLU A 47 -22.22 -6.75 26.54
C GLU A 47 -23.46 -6.41 25.68
N ASN A 48 -23.63 -7.15 24.58
CA ASN A 48 -24.71 -7.08 23.58
C ASN A 48 -24.72 -5.84 22.66
N ILE A 49 -24.39 -6.06 21.38
CA ILE A 49 -25.29 -5.93 20.22
C ILE A 49 -24.63 -6.70 19.06
N TYR A 50 -25.02 -7.96 18.86
CA TYR A 50 -24.76 -8.66 17.60
C TYR A 50 -25.59 -8.02 16.48
N SER A 51 -25.08 -8.08 15.23
CA SER A 51 -25.73 -7.79 13.93
C SER A 51 -25.36 -6.49 13.18
N LEU A 52 -24.06 -6.21 13.03
CA LEU A 52 -23.52 -5.43 11.88
C LEU A 52 -22.77 -6.30 10.86
N VAL A 53 -22.82 -7.63 11.05
CA VAL A 53 -22.27 -8.66 10.15
C VAL A 53 -23.17 -8.76 8.92
N ASP A 54 -23.13 -7.74 8.06
CA ASP A 54 -23.70 -7.78 6.72
C ASP A 54 -22.98 -6.81 5.76
N ILE A 55 -21.70 -6.54 6.00
CA ILE A 55 -20.85 -5.80 5.05
C ILE A 55 -20.18 -6.81 4.12
N LYS A 56 -20.96 -7.21 3.11
CA LYS A 56 -20.57 -7.84 1.84
C LYS A 56 -19.06 -8.06 1.64
N ASN A 57 -18.72 -9.35 1.51
CA ASN A 57 -17.43 -9.98 1.21
C ASN A 57 -16.45 -9.98 2.39
N ASP A 58 -16.57 -10.98 3.26
CA ASP A 58 -15.63 -11.30 4.34
C ASP A 58 -14.20 -11.45 3.81
N ILE A 59 -13.49 -10.33 3.73
CA ILE A 59 -12.03 -10.34 3.70
C ILE A 59 -11.61 -10.74 5.12
N SER A 60 -11.01 -11.93 5.26
CA SER A 60 -10.60 -12.42 6.57
C SER A 60 -9.55 -11.51 7.19
N ILE A 61 -9.57 -11.35 8.52
CA ILE A 61 -8.57 -10.57 9.26
C ILE A 61 -7.16 -11.08 8.96
N SER A 62 -7.00 -12.41 8.90
CA SER A 62 -5.75 -13.05 8.52
C SER A 62 -5.25 -12.62 7.14
N TYR A 63 -6.14 -12.43 6.16
CA TYR A 63 -5.74 -11.86 4.86
C TYR A 63 -5.20 -10.44 5.02
N CYS A 64 -5.90 -9.58 5.77
CA CYS A 64 -5.46 -8.20 6.00
C CYS A 64 -4.08 -8.14 6.65
N GLU A 65 -3.86 -8.91 7.72
CA GLU A 65 -2.59 -9.00 8.43
C GLU A 65 -1.46 -9.48 7.52
N ASN A 66 -1.71 -10.56 6.77
CA ASN A 66 -0.73 -11.11 5.84
C ASN A 66 -0.40 -10.11 4.72
N TYR A 67 -1.39 -9.39 4.21
CA TYR A 67 -1.19 -8.39 3.17
C TYR A 67 -0.36 -7.20 3.66
N ILE A 68 -0.68 -6.68 4.85
CA ILE A 68 0.08 -5.59 5.47
C ILE A 68 1.53 -6.03 5.70
N THR A 69 1.71 -7.20 6.31
CA THR A 69 3.03 -7.77 6.59
C THR A 69 3.84 -7.97 5.31
N TYR A 70 3.21 -8.48 4.26
CA TYR A 70 3.85 -8.65 2.95
C TYR A 70 4.38 -7.33 2.38
N ILE A 71 3.53 -6.28 2.36
CA ILE A 71 3.93 -4.97 1.85
C ILE A 71 4.99 -4.33 2.75
N ASP A 72 4.84 -4.40 4.07
CA ASP A 72 5.80 -3.83 5.02
C ASP A 72 7.18 -4.50 4.88
N ASN A 73 7.21 -5.83 4.68
CA ASN A 73 8.44 -6.56 4.42
C ASN A 73 9.13 -6.12 3.11
N ILE A 74 8.37 -5.88 2.04
CA ILE A 74 8.92 -5.34 0.80
C ILE A 74 9.52 -3.96 1.05
N LEU A 75 8.77 -3.04 1.64
CA LEU A 75 9.24 -1.68 1.91
C LEU A 75 10.47 -1.65 2.81
N ASN A 76 10.58 -2.57 3.77
CA ASN A 76 11.75 -2.70 4.66
C ASN A 76 12.96 -3.34 3.96
N SER A 77 12.76 -4.10 2.89
CA SER A 77 13.84 -4.74 2.14
C SER A 77 14.43 -3.86 1.04
N MET A 78 13.70 -2.82 0.64
CA MET A 78 14.13 -1.86 -0.37
C MET A 78 15.23 -0.91 0.15
N GLU A 79 15.99 -0.32 -0.77
CA GLU A 79 16.90 0.77 -0.44
C GLU A 79 16.12 1.90 0.27
N CYS A 80 16.66 2.43 1.38
CA CYS A 80 15.96 3.41 2.25
C CYS A 80 15.38 4.61 1.47
N GLU A 81 16.13 5.13 0.50
CA GLU A 81 15.68 6.24 -0.35
C GLU A 81 14.50 5.84 -1.26
N TYR A 82 14.54 4.64 -1.83
CA TYR A 82 13.47 4.14 -2.69
C TYR A 82 12.22 3.77 -1.90
N SER A 83 12.39 3.12 -0.76
CA SER A 83 11.31 2.82 0.18
C SER A 83 10.55 4.10 0.57
N ARG A 84 11.29 5.17 0.94
CA ARG A 84 10.69 6.48 1.23
C ARG A 84 9.88 7.04 0.07
N ILE A 85 10.40 6.95 -1.16
CA ILE A 85 9.69 7.43 -2.35
C ILE A 85 8.43 6.60 -2.59
N ILE A 86 8.52 5.27 -2.58
CA ILE A 86 7.36 4.40 -2.79
C ILE A 86 6.30 4.62 -1.72
N GLN A 87 6.71 4.67 -0.46
CA GLN A 87 5.79 4.82 0.67
C GLN A 87 5.02 6.15 0.58
N ASN A 88 5.70 7.26 0.27
CA ASN A 88 5.04 8.56 0.17
C ASN A 88 4.20 8.72 -1.10
N GLU A 89 4.64 8.14 -2.23
CA GLU A 89 3.94 8.30 -3.51
C GLU A 89 2.73 7.37 -3.67
N PHE A 90 2.74 6.20 -3.04
CA PHE A 90 1.75 5.15 -3.32
C PHE A 90 1.04 4.60 -2.07
N PHE A 91 1.72 4.54 -0.91
CA PHE A 91 1.20 3.86 0.29
C PHE A 91 0.78 4.83 1.41
N SER A 92 0.92 6.14 1.19
CA SER A 92 0.60 7.19 2.16
C SER A 92 -0.27 8.28 1.52
N LYS A 93 -1.08 8.96 2.32
CA LYS A 93 -1.86 10.13 1.89
C LYS A 93 -1.02 11.42 1.94
N LYS A 94 0.22 11.38 1.44
CA LYS A 94 1.06 12.59 1.40
C LYS A 94 0.68 13.49 0.23
N ASP A 95 0.89 14.79 0.42
CA ASP A 95 0.74 15.78 -0.64
C ASP A 95 1.76 15.53 -1.75
N HIS A 96 1.37 15.73 -3.02
CA HIS A 96 2.23 15.61 -4.20
C HIS A 96 3.51 16.47 -4.15
N SER A 97 3.56 17.44 -3.25
CA SER A 97 4.66 18.39 -3.04
C SER A 97 5.67 17.95 -1.97
N TRP A 98 5.51 16.76 -1.36
CA TRP A 98 6.34 16.30 -0.23
C TRP A 98 7.86 16.28 -0.51
N TRP A 99 8.27 16.19 -1.78
CA TRP A 99 9.66 16.06 -2.21
C TRP A 99 10.38 17.40 -2.46
N TYR A 100 9.66 18.53 -2.56
CA TYR A 100 10.25 19.82 -3.00
C TYR A 100 11.40 20.33 -2.12
N GLY A 101 11.45 19.95 -0.84
CA GLY A 101 12.53 20.31 0.09
C GLY A 101 13.64 19.26 0.22
N VAL A 102 13.52 18.11 -0.46
CA VAL A 102 14.43 16.97 -0.30
C VAL A 102 15.18 16.69 -1.60
N TYR A 103 14.51 16.86 -2.73
CA TYR A 103 15.03 16.51 -4.04
C TYR A 103 14.84 17.66 -5.03
N SER A 104 15.80 17.84 -5.93
CA SER A 104 15.51 18.54 -7.17
C SER A 104 14.52 17.71 -8.01
N LYS A 105 13.75 18.39 -8.87
CA LYS A 105 12.75 17.73 -9.73
C LYS A 105 13.36 16.58 -10.55
N SER A 106 14.49 16.83 -11.21
CA SER A 106 15.17 15.82 -12.05
C SER A 106 15.65 14.62 -11.24
N THR A 107 16.22 14.87 -10.06
CA THR A 107 16.66 13.81 -9.13
C THR A 107 15.49 12.98 -8.67
N PHE A 108 14.39 13.61 -8.25
CA PHE A 108 13.19 12.93 -7.81
C PHE A 108 12.63 11.97 -8.87
N TYR A 109 12.40 12.44 -10.10
CA TYR A 109 11.85 11.59 -11.16
C TYR A 109 12.80 10.46 -11.59
N ARG A 110 14.12 10.65 -11.44
CA ARG A 110 15.11 9.59 -11.70
C ARG A 110 15.05 8.52 -10.61
N LEU A 111 15.06 8.92 -9.34
CA LEU A 111 15.00 8.01 -8.20
C LEU A 111 13.65 7.28 -8.15
N LYS A 112 12.54 7.98 -8.39
CA LYS A 112 11.20 7.38 -8.48
C LYS A 112 11.15 6.26 -9.52
N ARG A 113 11.79 6.45 -10.69
CA ARG A 113 11.86 5.40 -11.72
C ARG A 113 12.59 4.15 -11.22
N LYS A 114 13.71 4.32 -10.52
CA LYS A 114 14.46 3.21 -9.93
C LYS A 114 13.67 2.52 -8.82
N ALA A 115 13.07 3.30 -7.93
CA ALA A 115 12.25 2.80 -6.83
C ALA A 115 11.06 1.97 -7.31
N VAL A 116 10.36 2.44 -8.36
CA VAL A 116 9.26 1.72 -9.00
C VAL A 116 9.75 0.41 -9.62
N ALA A 117 10.88 0.44 -10.33
CA ALA A 117 11.45 -0.76 -10.93
C ALA A 117 11.85 -1.80 -9.88
N GLU A 118 12.47 -1.37 -8.78
CA GLU A 118 12.85 -2.23 -7.65
C GLU A 118 11.62 -2.84 -6.98
N PHE A 119 10.60 -2.04 -6.63
CA PHE A 119 9.39 -2.56 -6.01
C PHE A 119 8.73 -3.65 -6.86
N LEU A 120 8.69 -3.46 -8.19
CA LEU A 120 8.12 -4.44 -9.11
C LEU A 120 8.87 -5.78 -9.12
N GLN A 121 10.16 -5.82 -8.77
CA GLN A 121 10.91 -7.09 -8.66
C GLN A 121 10.40 -8.00 -7.54
N TYR A 122 9.69 -7.44 -6.55
CA TYR A 122 9.13 -8.21 -5.44
C TYR A 122 7.71 -8.72 -5.70
N VAL A 123 6.97 -8.09 -6.61
CA VAL A 123 5.53 -8.31 -6.80
C VAL A 123 5.15 -8.86 -8.20
N VAL A 124 6.12 -9.01 -9.11
CA VAL A 124 5.97 -9.52 -10.49
C VAL A 124 7.05 -10.53 -10.80
#